data_AF-A0A1H7WGE7-F1
#
_entry.id   AF-A0A1H7WGE7-F1
#
_cell.length_a   1.000
_cell.length_b   1.000
_cell.length_c   1.000
_cell.angle_alpha   90.00
_cell.angle_beta   90.00
_cell.angle_gamma   90.00
#
_symmetry.space_group_name_H-M   'P 1'
#
loop_
_entity.id
_entity.type
_entity.pdbx_description
1 polymer ?
#
loop_
_entity_poly.entity_id
_entity_poly.type
_entity_poly.pdbx_seq_one_letter_code
_entity_poly.pdbx_strand_id
1 'polypeptide(L)'
;MRPQPKSSPVSNAVAITGPSGRRELYRELCQDEDGNSYTVLIYRTFPDLQITHYTLEDGTPVRLIDDCLFEIESTGRTLNRCEL
;
A
#
# COMPACT_ATOMS: atom_id res chain seq x y z
N MET A 1 31.70 -25.13 19.84
CA MET A 1 31.63 -23.69 19.50
C MET A 1 31.14 -23.55 18.07
N ARG A 2 29.96 -22.96 17.86
CA ARG A 2 29.52 -22.22 16.65
C ARG A 2 28.16 -21.57 16.98
N PRO A 3 28.05 -20.22 17.00
CA PRO A 3 26.83 -19.52 17.36
C PRO A 3 25.85 -19.42 16.17
N GLN A 4 24.57 -19.19 16.48
CA GLN A 4 23.54 -18.80 15.50
C GLN A 4 23.90 -17.47 14.82
N PRO A 5 23.19 -17.12 13.73
CA PRO A 5 22.36 -15.93 13.87
C PRO A 5 20.89 -16.21 13.58
N LYS A 6 20.11 -15.76 14.56
CA LYS A 6 18.68 -15.59 14.66
C LYS A 6 18.29 -14.33 13.88
N SER A 7 17.53 -14.49 12.80
CA SER A 7 16.47 -13.56 12.37
C SER A 7 16.01 -13.95 10.98
N SER A 8 14.86 -14.58 10.90
CA SER A 8 13.97 -14.36 9.77
C SER A 8 12.78 -13.64 10.37
N PRO A 9 12.52 -12.36 10.01
CA PRO A 9 11.27 -11.75 10.38
C PRO A 9 10.18 -12.58 9.72
N VAL A 10 9.47 -13.34 10.56
CA VAL A 10 8.12 -13.81 10.25
C VAL A 10 7.40 -12.58 9.73
N SER A 11 7.10 -12.59 8.44
CA SER A 11 6.18 -11.62 7.86
C SER A 11 4.84 -11.97 8.46
N ASN A 12 4.59 -11.41 9.66
CA ASN A 12 3.27 -11.33 10.23
C ASN A 12 2.46 -10.52 9.23
N ALA A 13 1.83 -11.22 8.28
CA ALA A 13 0.65 -10.72 7.61
C ALA A 13 -0.36 -10.46 8.72
N VAL A 14 -0.30 -9.25 9.28
CA VAL A 14 -1.37 -8.67 10.05
C VAL A 14 -2.51 -8.56 9.05
N ALA A 15 -3.29 -9.64 8.97
CA ALA A 15 -4.63 -9.60 8.44
C ALA A 15 -5.40 -8.72 9.41
N ILE A 16 -5.37 -7.41 9.15
CA ILE A 16 -6.23 -6.47 9.84
C ILE A 16 -7.63 -6.93 9.52
N THR A 17 -8.38 -7.26 10.57
CA THR A 17 -9.78 -7.64 10.57
C THR A 17 -10.61 -6.48 10.01
N GLY A 18 -10.63 -6.33 8.69
CA GLY A 18 -11.53 -5.45 7.96
C GLY A 18 -12.86 -6.15 7.68
N PRO A 19 -13.99 -5.42 7.56
CA PRO A 19 -15.29 -6.00 7.26
C PRO A 19 -15.18 -6.89 6.03
N SER A 20 -15.84 -8.05 6.09
CA SER A 20 -15.61 -9.30 5.34
C SER A 20 -15.78 -9.25 3.81
N GLY A 21 -15.51 -8.12 3.16
CA GLY A 21 -15.54 -7.94 1.70
C GLY A 21 -14.33 -7.22 1.11
N ARG A 22 -13.39 -6.67 1.91
CA ARG A 22 -12.17 -6.04 1.37
C ARG A 22 -10.99 -7.01 1.46
N ARG A 23 -10.55 -7.52 0.32
CA ARG A 23 -9.29 -8.26 0.25
C ARG A 23 -8.16 -7.26 0.01
N GLU A 24 -7.47 -6.88 1.08
CA GLU A 24 -6.16 -6.22 0.97
C GLU A 24 -5.25 -7.17 0.18
N LEU A 25 -4.71 -6.69 -0.94
CA LEU A 25 -3.77 -7.44 -1.75
C LEU A 25 -2.35 -7.23 -1.23
N TYR A 26 -1.93 -5.97 -1.14
CA TYR A 26 -0.62 -5.55 -0.66
C TYR A 26 -0.61 -4.05 -0.33
N ARG A 27 0.51 -3.60 0.24
CA ARG A 27 0.76 -2.21 0.64
C ARG A 27 2.03 -1.74 -0.06
N GLU A 28 2.05 -0.49 -0.51
CA GLU A 28 3.21 0.14 -1.12
C GLU A 28 3.60 1.40 -0.36
N LEU A 29 4.90 1.52 -0.09
CA LEU A 29 5.48 2.74 0.44
C LEU A 29 5.78 3.66 -0.75
N CYS A 30 5.16 4.83 -0.76
CA CYS A 30 5.39 5.87 -1.76
C CYS A 30 5.89 7.13 -1.06
N GLN A 31 6.50 8.04 -1.81
CA GLN A 31 6.97 9.32 -1.31
C GLN A 31 6.44 10.45 -2.19
N ASP A 32 5.98 11.53 -1.57
CA ASP A 32 5.62 12.77 -2.27
C ASP A 32 6.88 13.57 -2.66
N GLU A 33 6.76 14.56 -3.55
CA GLU A 33 7.85 15.48 -3.91
C GLU A 33 8.50 16.18 -2.69
N ASP A 34 7.75 16.37 -1.61
CA ASP A 34 8.25 16.96 -0.35
C ASP A 34 9.06 15.97 0.50
N GLY A 35 9.19 14.71 0.08
CA GLY A 35 9.89 13.66 0.84
C GLY A 35 9.03 12.97 1.90
N ASN A 36 7.74 13.28 1.97
CA ASN A 36 6.81 12.64 2.91
C ASN A 36 6.46 11.22 2.45
N SER A 37 6.70 10.23 3.32
CA SER A 37 6.35 8.85 3.04
C SER A 37 4.86 8.60 3.30
N TYR A 38 4.19 7.99 2.32
CA TYR A 38 2.79 7.60 2.36
C TYR A 38 2.66 6.10 2.11
N THR A 39 1.81 5.44 2.87
CA THR A 39 1.49 4.03 2.64
C THR A 39 0.20 3.91 1.85
N VAL A 40 0.30 3.45 0.61
CA VAL A 40 -0.83 3.15 -0.26
C VAL A 40 -1.23 1.69 -0.03
N LEU A 41 -2.48 1.45 0.31
CA LEU A 41 -3.12 0.14 0.40
C LEU A 41 -3.81 -0.18 -0.91
N ILE A 42 -3.48 -1.34 -1.44
CA ILE A 42 -4.05 -1.88 -2.66
C ILE A 42 -5.02 -2.98 -2.24
N TYR A 43 -6.29 -2.82 -2.57
CA TYR A 43 -7.32 -3.79 -2.22
C TYR A 43 -8.33 -4.01 -3.34
N ARG A 44 -9.01 -5.15 -3.28
CA ARG A 44 -10.15 -5.45 -4.15
C ARG A 44 -11.44 -5.48 -3.33
N THR A 45 -12.43 -4.73 -3.81
CA THR A 45 -13.75 -4.63 -3.16
C THR A 45 -14.68 -5.77 -3.57
N PHE A 46 -14.50 -6.32 -4.77
CA PHE A 46 -15.32 -7.43 -5.29
C PHE A 46 -14.41 -8.50 -5.89
N PRO A 47 -14.56 -9.77 -5.52
CA PRO A 47 -13.74 -10.85 -6.08
C PRO A 47 -14.04 -11.11 -7.56
N ASP A 48 -15.27 -10.82 -8.01
CA ASP A 48 -15.72 -11.01 -9.40
C ASP A 48 -15.27 -9.89 -10.34
N LEU A 49 -14.99 -8.70 -9.79
CA LEU A 49 -14.52 -7.55 -10.55
C LEU A 49 -13.02 -7.41 -10.34
N GLN A 50 -12.25 -7.46 -11.42
CA GLN A 50 -10.80 -7.18 -11.40
C GLN A 50 -10.51 -5.66 -11.23
N ILE A 51 -11.31 -4.98 -10.41
CA ILE A 51 -11.15 -3.56 -10.10
C ILE A 51 -10.31 -3.47 -8.83
N THR A 52 -9.10 -2.97 -9.01
CA THR A 52 -8.19 -2.67 -7.91
C THR A 52 -8.50 -1.25 -7.42
N HIS A 53 -8.68 -1.12 -6.11
CA HIS A 53 -8.81 0.16 -5.44
C HIS A 53 -7.53 0.49 -4.69
N TYR A 54 -7.22 1.77 -4.65
CA TYR A 54 -6.03 2.31 -4.02
C TYR A 54 -6.48 3.35 -3.00
N THR A 55 -6.04 3.21 -1.76
CA THR A 55 -6.30 4.19 -0.69
C THR A 55 -5.05 4.34 0.15
N LEU A 56 -4.84 5.47 0.79
CA LEU A 56 -3.84 5.59 1.85
C LEU A 56 -4.24 4.77 3.08
N GLU A 57 -3.28 4.58 3.99
CA GLU A 57 -3.52 3.92 5.29
C GLU A 57 -4.58 4.64 6.12
N ASP A 58 -4.70 5.96 5.95
CA ASP A 58 -5.75 6.78 6.57
C ASP A 58 -7.14 6.56 5.95
N GLY A 59 -7.24 5.82 4.85
CA GLY A 59 -8.47 5.57 4.10
C GLY A 59 -8.75 6.57 2.98
N THR A 60 -7.89 7.57 2.80
CA THR A 60 -7.99 8.56 1.71
C THR A 60 -7.86 7.88 0.35
N PRO A 61 -8.80 8.06 -0.60
CA PRO A 61 -8.69 7.47 -1.92
C PRO A 61 -7.55 8.10 -2.72
N VAL A 62 -6.81 7.25 -3.43
CA VAL A 62 -5.78 7.66 -4.37
C VAL A 62 -6.04 7.03 -5.73
N ARG A 63 -5.62 7.71 -6.79
CA ARG A 63 -5.76 7.25 -8.16
C ARG A 63 -4.39 6.90 -8.71
N LEU A 64 -4.26 5.72 -9.31
CA LEU A 64 -3.05 5.37 -10.05
C LEU A 64 -3.04 6.21 -11.34
N ILE A 65 -2.04 7.07 -11.49
CA ILE A 65 -1.81 7.89 -12.69
C ILE A 65 -0.86 7.17 -13.64
N ASP A 66 0.22 6.61 -13.09
CA ASP A 66 1.25 5.87 -13.80
C ASP A 66 1.69 4.67 -12.95
N ASP A 67 2.45 3.72 -13.50
CA ASP A 67 2.86 2.51 -12.78
C ASP A 67 3.64 2.85 -11.49
N CYS A 68 4.38 3.96 -11.50
CA CYS A 68 5.12 4.47 -10.35
C CYS A 68 4.47 5.70 -9.67
N LEU A 69 3.32 6.19 -10.16
CA LEU A 69 2.76 7.48 -9.75
C LEU A 69 1.31 7.35 -9.31
N PHE A 70 1.04 7.75 -8.07
CA PHE A 70 -0.30 7.85 -7.52
C PHE A 70 -0.67 9.31 -7.31
N GLU A 71 -1.94 9.67 -7.42
CA GLU A 71 -2.47 10.99 -7.11
C GLU A 71 -3.50 10.87 -5.99
N ILE A 72 -3.36 11.67 -4.94
CA ILE A 72 -4.35 11.74 -3.87
C ILE A 72 -5.53 12.56 -4.36
N GLU A 73 -6.70 11.94 -4.53
CA GLU A 73 -7.87 12.62 -5.12
C GLU A 73 -8.36 13.81 -4.30
N SER A 74 -8.13 13.78 -2.97
CA SER A 74 -8.56 14.85 -2.07
C SER A 74 -7.67 16.10 -2.12
N THR A 75 -6.38 15.95 -2.44
CA THR A 75 -5.39 17.06 -2.39
C THR A 75 -4.75 17.36 -3.74
N GLY A 76 -4.88 16.47 -4.73
CA GLY A 76 -4.17 16.56 -6.01
C GLY A 76 -2.66 16.32 -5.90
N ARG A 77 -2.17 15.81 -4.76
CA ARG A 77 -0.74 15.54 -4.56
C ARG A 77 -0.34 14.24 -5.22
N THR A 78 0.87 14.19 -5.75
CA THR A 78 1.41 13.02 -6.41
C THR A 78 2.42 12.28 -5.53
N LEU A 79 2.27 10.97 -5.46
CA LEU A 79 3.10 10.06 -4.70
C LEU A 79 3.86 9.16 -5.67
N ASN A 80 5.18 9.19 -5.57
CA ASN A 80 6.07 8.34 -6.33
C ASN A 80 6.38 7.08 -5.52
N ARG A 81 6.08 5.93 -6.10
CA ARG A 81 6.45 4.62 -5.55
C ARG A 81 7.92 4.27 -5.80
N CYS A 82 8.44 4.71 -6.93
CA CYS A 82 9.75 4.29 -7.41
C CYS A 82 10.83 5.16 -6.77
N GLU A 83 11.57 4.56 -5.83
CA GLU A 83 12.83 5.11 -5.33
C GLU A 83 13.82 5.18 -6.51
N LEU A 84 14.27 6.39 -6.86
CA LEU A 84 15.37 6.59 -7.81
C LEU A 84 16.72 6.44 -7.10
#